data_AF-A0A3R5WDD2-F1
#
_entry.id   AF-A0A3R5WDD2-F1
#
_cell.length_a   1.000
_cell.length_b   1.000
_cell.length_c   1.000
_cell.angle_alpha   90.00
_cell.angle_beta   90.00
_cell.angle_gamma   90.00
#
_symmetry.space_group_name_H-M   'P 1'
#
loop_
_entity.id
_entity.type
_entity.pdbx_description
1 polymer ?
#
loop_
_entity_poly.entity_id
_entity_poly.type
_entity_poly.pdbx_seq_one_letter_code
_entity_poly.pdbx_strand_id
1 'polypeptide(L)'
;LKGGEDPECQIDDNVDENVYNNVNSKYDVSKYNILIEDLKDAINEKQKDEGFKKEYEMLPRGLMYAHVEGSKEENKFKVELSKFEVIFDDHSRVILRGNTKNDYINASYI
;
A
#
# COMPACT_ATOMS: atom_id res chain seq x y z
N LEU A 1 -38.33 -26.15 14.41
CA LEU A 1 -37.73 -25.23 15.41
C LEU A 1 -36.31 -25.74 15.61
N LYS A 2 -35.24 -25.12 15.12
CA LYS A 2 -34.91 -23.69 15.18
C LYS A 2 -33.93 -23.39 14.04
N GLY A 3 -34.27 -22.48 13.15
CA GLY A 3 -33.33 -21.93 12.17
C GLY A 3 -32.34 -21.03 12.92
N GLY A 4 -31.05 -21.26 12.71
CA GLY A 4 -30.00 -20.36 13.18
C GLY A 4 -29.76 -19.33 12.09
N GLU A 5 -30.12 -18.09 12.36
CA GLU A 5 -29.84 -16.93 11.52
C GLU A 5 -28.33 -16.66 11.54
N ASP A 6 -27.71 -16.62 10.35
CA ASP A 6 -26.35 -16.14 10.17
C ASP A 6 -26.29 -14.66 10.58
N PRO A 7 -25.30 -14.22 11.39
CA PRO A 7 -25.16 -12.82 11.69
C PRO A 7 -24.70 -12.08 10.42
N GLU A 8 -25.59 -11.22 9.91
CA GLU A 8 -25.28 -10.27 8.85
C GLU A 8 -23.97 -9.53 9.18
N CYS A 9 -22.99 -9.62 8.28
CA CYS A 9 -21.78 -8.81 8.35
C CYS A 9 -22.19 -7.35 8.15
N GLN A 10 -22.35 -6.63 9.25
CA GLN A 10 -22.47 -5.17 9.24
C GLN A 10 -21.13 -4.62 8.75
N ILE A 11 -21.13 -4.07 7.54
CA ILE A 11 -20.04 -3.28 7.00
C ILE A 11 -20.17 -1.93 7.69
N ASP A 12 -19.20 -1.60 8.54
CA ASP A 12 -19.06 -0.28 9.13
C ASP A 12 -18.67 0.69 8.02
N ASP A 13 -19.63 1.48 7.54
CA ASP A 13 -19.47 2.54 6.54
C ASP A 13 -18.69 3.74 7.12
N ASN A 14 -17.57 3.49 7.80
CA ASN A 14 -16.65 4.54 8.20
C ASN A 14 -15.91 5.03 6.96
N VAL A 15 -16.46 6.12 6.43
CA VAL A 15 -16.01 6.91 5.29
C VAL A 15 -14.49 7.02 5.24
N ASP A 16 -13.96 6.33 4.23
CA ASP A 16 -12.69 6.47 3.52
C ASP A 16 -11.95 7.79 3.79
N GLU A 17 -11.30 7.90 4.94
CA GLU A 17 -10.23 8.89 5.14
C GLU A 17 -9.06 8.36 4.32
N ASN A 18 -8.73 9.03 3.21
CA ASN A 18 -7.77 8.56 2.22
C ASN A 18 -6.36 8.40 2.85
N VAL A 19 -6.09 7.22 3.41
CA VAL A 19 -4.88 6.88 4.18
C VAL A 19 -3.63 6.89 3.28
N TYR A 20 -3.81 6.74 1.96
CA TYR A 20 -2.73 6.66 0.97
C TYR A 20 -2.36 8.01 0.35
N ASN A 21 -2.36 9.07 1.16
CA ASN A 21 -1.54 10.23 0.82
C ASN A 21 -0.08 9.87 1.08
N ASN A 22 0.52 9.10 0.17
CA ASN A 22 1.94 8.73 0.17
C ASN A 22 2.86 9.94 0.03
N VAL A 23 2.28 11.14 -0.07
CA VAL A 23 2.96 12.41 0.03
C VAL A 23 2.29 13.17 1.18
N ASN A 24 3.06 13.38 2.25
CA ASN A 24 2.69 14.17 3.43
C ASN A 24 1.88 15.40 2.96
N SER A 25 0.66 15.60 3.47
CA SER A 25 -0.26 16.68 3.06
C SER A 25 0.30 18.10 3.24
N LYS A 26 1.46 18.21 3.89
CA LYS A 26 2.31 19.42 3.92
C LYS A 26 3.02 19.73 2.60
N TYR A 27 3.19 18.78 1.69
CA TYR A 27 3.84 18.97 0.41
C TYR A 27 2.78 19.06 -0.66
N ASP A 28 2.66 20.25 -1.23
CA ASP A 28 1.90 20.46 -2.46
C ASP A 28 2.48 19.55 -3.56
N VAL A 29 1.75 18.48 -3.87
CA VAL A 29 2.07 17.51 -4.92
C VAL A 29 1.74 18.03 -6.30
N SER A 30 0.96 19.10 -6.41
CA SER A 30 0.57 19.67 -7.70
C SER A 30 1.77 20.19 -8.50
N LYS A 31 2.87 20.55 -7.82
CA LYS A 31 4.15 20.90 -8.46
C LYS A 31 4.78 19.77 -9.28
N TYR A 32 4.35 18.52 -9.05
CA TYR A 32 4.81 17.36 -9.80
C TYR A 32 3.83 16.94 -10.89
N ASN A 33 2.68 17.61 -11.04
CA ASN A 33 1.75 17.34 -12.13
C ASN A 33 2.38 17.76 -13.45
N ILE A 34 2.22 16.91 -14.45
CA ILE A 34 2.70 17.16 -15.81
C ILE A 34 1.45 17.21 -16.70
N LEU A 35 1.27 18.33 -17.42
CA LEU A 35 0.21 18.41 -18.42
C LEU A 35 0.50 17.40 -19.54
N ILE A 36 -0.57 16.82 -20.11
CA ILE A 36 -0.42 15.79 -21.15
C ILE A 36 0.36 16.32 -22.36
N GLU A 37 0.15 17.58 -22.71
CA GLU A 37 0.85 18.28 -23.79
C GLU A 37 2.36 18.41 -23.54
N ASP A 38 2.77 18.56 -22.29
CA ASP A 38 4.18 18.71 -21.89
C ASP A 38 4.88 17.37 -21.60
N LEU A 39 4.14 16.26 -21.57
CA LEU A 39 4.66 14.95 -21.14
C LEU A 39 5.91 14.52 -21.92
N LYS A 40 5.92 14.76 -23.23
CA LYS A 40 7.05 14.40 -24.09
C LYS A 40 8.31 15.19 -23.72
N ASP A 41 8.16 16.48 -23.49
CA ASP A 41 9.28 17.36 -23.17
C ASP A 41 9.80 17.09 -21.75
N ALA A 42 8.88 16.84 -20.80
CA ALA A 42 9.24 16.43 -19.44
C ALA A 42 10.02 15.10 -19.41
N ILE A 43 9.65 14.13 -20.25
CA ILE A 43 10.42 12.87 -20.38
C ILE A 43 11.82 13.16 -20.94
N ASN A 44 11.92 13.94 -22.02
CA ASN A 44 13.20 14.28 -22.65
C ASN A 44 14.13 15.05 -21.70
N GLU A 45 13.57 15.91 -20.84
CA GLU A 45 14.32 16.60 -19.80
C GLU A 45 14.83 15.63 -18.73
N LYS A 46 13.95 14.79 -18.17
CA LYS A 46 14.32 13.83 -17.11
C LYS A 46 15.27 12.72 -17.56
N GLN A 47 15.34 12.43 -18.86
CA GLN A 47 16.35 11.52 -19.42
C GLN A 47 17.76 12.10 -19.35
N LYS A 48 17.90 13.44 -19.35
CA LYS A 48 19.19 14.09 -19.19
C LYS A 48 19.63 14.01 -17.72
N ASP A 49 20.94 13.95 -17.51
CA ASP A 49 21.58 14.10 -16.20
C ASP A 49 21.02 13.21 -15.07
N GLU A 50 20.58 11.99 -15.41
CA GLU A 50 19.96 11.05 -14.47
C GLU A 50 18.71 11.61 -13.75
N GLY A 51 17.97 12.53 -14.38
CA GLY A 51 16.81 13.19 -13.79
C GLY A 51 15.77 12.22 -13.19
N PHE A 52 15.42 11.16 -13.92
CA PHE A 52 14.53 10.12 -13.40
C PHE A 52 15.06 9.42 -12.14
N LYS A 53 16.36 9.11 -12.11
CA LYS A 53 16.96 8.42 -10.96
C LYS A 53 16.98 9.34 -9.74
N LYS A 54 17.37 10.61 -9.91
CA LYS A 54 17.36 11.61 -8.85
C LYS A 54 15.97 11.80 -8.26
N GLU A 55 14.96 11.90 -9.11
CA GLU A 55 13.56 12.04 -8.66
C GLU A 55 13.07 10.78 -7.95
N TYR A 56 13.35 9.60 -8.49
CA TYR A 56 13.01 8.33 -7.87
C TYR A 56 13.65 8.18 -6.48
N GLU A 57 14.91 8.60 -6.31
CA GLU A 57 15.62 8.55 -5.03
C GLU A 57 15.03 9.48 -3.95
N MET A 58 14.24 10.49 -4.34
CA MET A 58 13.53 11.38 -3.42
C MET A 58 12.24 10.76 -2.87
N LEU A 59 11.72 9.70 -3.50
CA LEU A 59 10.53 9.02 -3.00
C LEU A 59 10.82 8.38 -1.63
N PRO A 60 9.91 8.51 -0.65
CA PRO A 60 10.02 7.80 0.60
C PRO A 60 10.09 6.30 0.35
N ARG A 61 10.97 5.60 1.07
CA ARG A 61 11.19 4.16 0.91
C ARG A 61 11.47 3.49 2.25
N GLY A 62 11.19 2.20 2.30
CA GLY A 62 11.33 1.38 3.50
C GLY A 62 10.06 1.35 4.36
N LEU A 63 10.18 0.74 5.54
CA LEU A 63 9.08 0.54 6.48
C LEU A 63 8.76 1.86 7.18
N MET A 64 7.80 2.61 6.63
CA MET A 64 7.37 3.89 7.19
C MET A 64 6.21 3.76 8.16
N TYR A 65 5.45 2.67 8.08
CA TYR A 65 4.28 2.42 8.90
C TYR A 65 4.37 1.10 9.67
N ALA A 66 3.38 0.88 10.54
CA ALA A 66 3.27 -0.35 11.32
C ALA A 66 3.01 -1.54 10.39
N HIS A 67 3.73 -2.63 10.63
CA HIS A 67 3.72 -3.88 9.87
C HIS A 67 3.77 -5.07 10.85
N VAL A 68 3.06 -4.94 11.97
CA VAL A 68 3.09 -5.83 13.13
C VAL A 68 2.66 -7.23 12.74
N GLU A 69 1.60 -7.38 11.94
CA GLU A 69 1.09 -8.70 11.54
C GLU A 69 2.07 -9.44 10.63
N GLY A 70 2.69 -8.72 9.68
CA GLY A 70 3.69 -9.30 8.79
C GLY A 70 5.02 -9.63 9.45
N SER A 71 5.35 -8.95 10.55
CA SER A 71 6.56 -9.20 11.35
C SER A 71 6.45 -10.38 12.33
N LYS A 72 5.26 -10.96 12.51
CA LYS A 72 5.09 -12.11 13.41
C LYS A 72 5.86 -13.33 12.93
N GLU A 73 6.42 -14.10 13.86
CA GLU A 73 7.24 -15.27 13.56
C GLU A 73 6.48 -16.29 12.71
N GLU A 74 5.19 -16.51 13.01
CA GLU A 74 4.31 -17.41 12.27
C GLU A 74 4.01 -16.96 10.82
N ASN A 75 4.30 -15.70 10.48
CA ASN A 75 4.05 -15.11 9.17
C ASN A 75 5.33 -14.87 8.35
N LYS A 76 6.53 -14.98 8.95
CA LYS A 76 7.83 -14.74 8.27
C LYS A 76 7.98 -15.55 6.98
N PHE A 77 7.66 -16.84 7.01
CA PHE A 77 7.74 -17.69 5.82
C PHE A 77 6.89 -17.17 4.65
N LYS A 78 5.74 -16.55 4.92
CA LYS A 78 4.88 -15.97 3.87
C LYS A 78 5.49 -14.71 3.26
N VAL A 79 6.33 -14.00 4.01
CA VAL A 79 7.10 -12.83 3.55
C VAL A 79 8.33 -13.30 2.77
N GLU A 80 9.08 -14.27 3.28
CA GLU A 80 10.28 -14.84 2.64
C GLU A 80 9.97 -15.52 1.30
N LEU A 81 8.76 -16.09 1.14
CA LEU A 81 8.30 -16.62 -0.15
C LEU A 81 7.95 -15.53 -1.17
N SER A 82 7.80 -14.27 -0.76
CA SER A 82 7.55 -13.18 -1.70
C SER A 82 8.82 -12.89 -2.49
N LYS A 83 8.69 -12.60 -3.79
CA LYS A 83 9.84 -12.32 -4.68
C LYS A 83 10.73 -11.15 -4.23
N PHE A 84 10.21 -10.30 -3.35
CA PHE A 84 10.84 -9.05 -2.96
C PHE A 84 11.15 -8.98 -1.47
N GLU A 85 10.79 -9.99 -0.68
CA GLU A 85 10.94 -10.01 0.79
C GLU A 85 10.39 -8.73 1.46
N VAL A 86 9.34 -8.14 0.87
CA VAL A 86 8.70 -6.92 1.35
C VAL A 86 7.56 -7.31 2.28
N ILE A 87 7.47 -6.60 3.41
CA ILE A 87 6.33 -6.66 4.33
C ILE A 87 5.42 -5.48 4.02
N PHE A 88 4.12 -5.74 3.87
CA PHE A 88 3.11 -4.69 3.70
C PHE A 88 2.62 -4.15 5.05
N ASP A 89 2.20 -2.88 5.03
CA ASP A 89 1.74 -2.17 6.22
C ASP A 89 0.34 -2.62 6.66
N ASP A 90 0.11 -2.64 7.98
CA ASP A 90 -1.11 -3.18 8.59
C ASP A 90 -2.38 -2.41 8.19
N HIS A 91 -2.27 -1.09 7.98
CA HIS A 91 -3.42 -0.24 7.63
C HIS A 91 -3.96 -0.52 6.22
N SER A 92 -3.16 -1.19 5.39
CA SER A 92 -3.46 -1.50 3.99
C SER A 92 -3.65 -2.98 3.69
N ARG A 93 -3.43 -3.84 4.69
CA ARG A 93 -3.32 -5.28 4.46
C ARG A 93 -4.66 -5.90 4.04
N VAL A 94 -4.57 -6.89 3.18
CA VAL A 94 -5.71 -7.77 2.88
C VAL A 94 -5.91 -8.74 4.06
N ILE A 95 -7.14 -8.80 4.57
CA ILE A 95 -7.53 -9.67 5.69
C ILE A 95 -8.34 -10.85 5.15
N LEU A 96 -7.81 -12.06 5.28
CA LEU A 96 -8.51 -13.28 4.89
C LEU A 96 -9.64 -13.60 5.89
N ARG A 97 -10.84 -13.86 5.37
CA ARG A 97 -12.00 -14.30 6.16
C ARG A 97 -12.40 -15.74 5.77
N GLY A 98 -12.83 -16.54 6.74
CA GLY A 98 -13.32 -17.91 6.51
C GLY A 98 -12.73 -18.92 7.48
N ASN A 99 -12.72 -20.20 7.08
CA ASN A 99 -12.25 -21.31 7.92
C ASN A 99 -10.72 -21.48 7.87
N THR A 100 -9.98 -20.37 8.01
CA THR A 100 -8.52 -20.36 8.05
C THR A 100 -8.03 -20.22 9.50
N LYS A 101 -6.86 -20.79 9.81
CA LYS A 101 -6.23 -20.66 11.13
C LYS A 101 -5.60 -19.28 11.38
N ASN A 102 -5.51 -18.45 10.34
CA ASN A 102 -4.83 -17.15 10.32
C ASN A 102 -5.47 -16.27 9.23
N ASP A 103 -5.56 -14.97 9.48
CA ASP A 103 -6.12 -13.94 8.59
C ASP A 103 -5.07 -13.26 7.69
N TYR A 104 -3.78 -13.56 7.89
CA TYR A 104 -2.67 -12.89 7.21
C TYR A 104 -2.32 -13.50 5.85
N ILE A 105 -2.26 -12.62 4.85
CA ILE A 105 -1.61 -12.79 3.55
C ILE A 105 -0.69 -11.59 3.30
N ASN A 106 0.47 -11.80 2.67
CA ASN A 106 1.37 -10.70 2.31
C ASN A 106 0.83 -9.98 1.06
N ALA A 107 -0.19 -9.13 1.25
CA ALA A 107 -0.81 -8.31 0.21
C ALA A 107 -1.42 -7.03 0.80
N SER A 108 -1.45 -5.96 0.02
CA SER A 108 -2.09 -4.68 0.35
C SER A 108 -3.08 -4.23 -0.72
N TYR A 109 -4.04 -3.39 -0.30
CA TYR A 109 -4.80 -2.53 -1.21
C TYR A 109 -3.92 -1.36 -1.65
N ILE A 110 -4.11 -0.91 -2.90
CA ILE A 110 -3.41 0.24 -3.52
C ILE A 110 -4.45 1.13 -4.18
#